data_AF-A0A5M3N2C2-F1
#
_entry.id   AF-A0A5M3N2C2-F1
#
_cell.length_a   1.000
_cell.length_b   1.000
_cell.length_c   1.000
_cell.angle_alpha   90.00
_cell.angle_beta   90.00
_cell.angle_gamma   90.00
#
_symmetry.space_group_name_H-M   'P 1'
#
loop_
_entity.id
_entity.type
_entity.pdbx_description
1 polymer ?
#
loop_
_entity_poly.entity_id
_entity_poly.type
_entity_poly.pdbx_seq_one_letter_code
_entity_poly.pdbx_strand_id
1 'polypeptide(L)'
;MKDPWWDTVGMSVDVFHFLNKHKTTHDFCQRYCNPALFPELLKDDGSGWWFNSSIAEQVNVWLGSYHSMVREMTPVRFNFFLDEMVRLRNIDVVQRLNAQKLNPCHSPMPKQ
;
A
#
# COMPACT_ATOMS: atom_id res chain seq x y z
N MET A 1 7.03 4.66 34.05
CA MET A 1 8.41 4.89 33.59
C MET A 1 8.31 5.44 32.18
N LYS A 2 8.74 6.69 31.94
CA LYS A 2 8.73 7.30 30.60
C LYS A 2 10.10 6.99 29.99
N ASP A 3 10.13 6.06 29.05
CA ASP A 3 11.36 5.70 28.34
C ASP A 3 11.70 6.82 27.34
N PRO A 4 12.85 7.50 27.49
CA PRO A 4 13.25 8.61 26.61
C PRO A 4 13.37 8.21 25.13
N TRP A 5 13.48 6.91 24.82
CA TRP A 5 13.53 6.41 23.46
C TRP A 5 12.34 6.88 22.61
N TRP A 6 11.16 6.97 23.21
CA TRP A 6 9.93 7.32 22.50
C TRP A 6 9.75 8.82 22.25
N ASP A 7 10.57 9.68 22.85
CA ASP A 7 10.39 11.14 22.74
C ASP A 7 10.59 11.67 21.31
N THR A 8 11.19 10.87 20.42
CA THR A 8 11.40 11.20 19.00
C THR A 8 10.61 10.35 18.02
N VAL A 9 9.83 9.38 18.52
CA VAL A 9 9.10 8.42 17.67
C VAL A 9 7.66 8.88 17.47
N GLY A 10 7.30 9.17 16.23
CA GLY A 10 5.91 9.40 15.82
C GLY A 10 5.13 8.10 15.67
N MET A 11 3.95 8.02 16.30
CA MET A 11 3.06 6.84 16.24
C MET A 11 1.94 7.02 15.22
N SER A 12 2.29 7.56 14.05
CA SER A 12 1.35 7.72 12.93
C SER A 12 0.78 6.37 12.50
N VAL A 13 -0.52 6.34 12.20
CA VAL A 13 -1.14 5.23 11.50
C VAL A 13 -1.36 5.60 10.04
N ASP A 14 -1.43 4.59 9.20
CA ASP A 14 -1.60 4.82 7.78
C ASP A 14 -2.95 5.49 7.45
N VAL A 15 -2.99 6.24 6.35
CA VAL A 15 -4.13 7.10 5.99
C VAL A 15 -5.42 6.31 5.83
N PHE A 16 -5.36 5.12 5.22
CA PHE A 16 -6.53 4.29 5.03
C PHE A 16 -7.06 3.78 6.37
N HIS A 17 -6.18 3.30 7.25
CA HIS A 17 -6.58 2.86 8.58
C HIS A 17 -7.14 4.03 9.41
N PHE A 18 -6.50 5.21 9.36
CA PHE A 18 -6.99 6.40 10.04
C PHE A 18 -8.41 6.77 9.62
N LEU A 19 -8.67 6.84 8.31
CA LEU A 19 -9.97 7.24 7.77
C LEU A 19 -11.07 6.21 8.02
N ASN A 20 -10.74 4.91 8.03
CA ASN A 20 -11.76 3.85 8.09
C ASN A 20 -11.96 3.24 9.47
N LYS A 21 -10.96 3.35 10.37
CA LYS A 21 -10.96 2.67 11.67
C LYS A 21 -10.89 3.64 12.86
N HIS A 22 -10.49 4.89 12.65
CA HIS A 22 -10.52 5.91 13.68
C HIS A 22 -11.69 6.88 13.46
N LYS A 23 -12.35 7.26 14.56
CA LYS A 23 -13.34 8.34 14.52
C LYS A 23 -12.63 9.68 14.53
N THR A 24 -13.08 10.60 13.68
CA THR A 24 -12.58 11.99 13.66
C THR A 24 -12.77 12.71 14.99
N THR A 25 -13.73 12.27 15.81
CA THR A 25 -14.02 12.83 17.13
C THR A 25 -13.13 12.29 18.26
N HIS A 26 -12.33 11.25 18.02
CA HIS A 26 -11.41 10.72 19.04
C HIS A 26 -10.15 11.58 19.12
N ASP A 27 -10.13 12.51 20.08
CA ASP A 27 -9.03 13.45 20.33
C ASP A 27 -7.67 12.76 20.49
N PHE A 28 -7.62 11.62 21.20
CA PHE A 28 -6.39 10.84 21.34
C PHE A 28 -5.82 10.41 19.98
N CYS A 29 -6.65 9.89 19.08
CA CYS A 29 -6.21 9.45 17.76
C CYS A 29 -5.80 10.64 16.89
N GLN A 30 -6.51 11.76 16.99
CA GLN A 30 -6.16 12.98 16.26
C GLN A 30 -4.78 13.53 16.68
N ARG A 31 -4.44 13.45 17.96
CA ARG A 31 -3.18 13.99 18.49
C ARG A 31 -1.98 13.08 18.26
N TYR A 32 -2.16 11.76 18.37
CA TYR A 32 -1.03 10.83 18.41
C TYR A 32 -0.90 9.93 17.19
N CYS A 33 -1.97 9.77 16.39
CA CYS A 33 -1.99 8.83 15.27
C CYS A 33 -2.19 9.49 13.91
N ASN A 34 -2.60 10.76 13.87
CA ASN A 34 -2.98 11.42 12.63
C ASN A 34 -1.77 11.61 11.69
N PRO A 35 -1.74 10.95 10.51
CA PRO A 35 -0.64 11.08 9.55
C PRO A 35 -0.47 12.50 9.01
N ALA A 36 -1.50 13.34 9.06
CA ALA A 36 -1.41 14.73 8.61
C ALA A 36 -0.52 15.61 9.51
N LEU A 37 -0.14 15.12 10.69
CA LEU A 37 0.80 15.79 11.59
C LEU A 37 2.27 15.56 11.20
N PHE A 38 2.54 14.77 10.15
CA PHE A 38 3.86 14.40 9.68
C PHE A 38 4.05 14.90 8.25
N PRO A 39 4.49 16.16 8.06
CA PRO A 39 4.64 16.77 6.74
C PRO A 39 5.53 15.96 5.78
N GLU A 40 6.49 15.21 6.31
CA GLU A 40 7.35 14.31 5.54
C GLU A 40 6.60 13.16 4.85
N LEU A 41 5.38 12.85 5.27
CA LEU A 41 4.51 11.87 4.62
C LEU A 41 3.70 12.47 3.46
N LEU A 42 3.67 13.79 3.33
CA LEU A 42 2.95 14.53 2.30
C LEU A 42 3.89 14.88 1.15
N LYS A 43 3.37 14.84 -0.08
CA LYS A 43 4.08 15.35 -1.25
C LYS A 43 4.32 16.85 -1.12
N ASP A 44 5.45 17.32 -1.62
CA ASP A 44 5.84 18.74 -1.58
C ASP A 44 4.82 19.68 -2.24
N ASP A 45 4.07 19.17 -3.22
CA ASP A 45 3.03 19.91 -3.95
C ASP A 45 1.65 19.89 -3.27
N GLY A 46 1.52 19.21 -2.13
CA GLY A 46 0.25 19.04 -1.41
C GLY A 46 -0.78 18.17 -2.13
N SER A 47 -0.43 17.49 -3.23
CA SER A 47 -1.36 16.69 -4.04
C SER A 47 -1.74 15.35 -3.39
N GLY A 48 -1.11 14.99 -2.28
CA GLY A 48 -1.41 13.78 -1.54
C GLY A 48 -0.23 13.26 -0.76
N TRP A 49 -0.16 11.93 -0.62
CA TRP A 49 0.79 11.23 0.24
C TRP A 49 1.94 10.65 -0.57
N TRP A 50 3.15 10.66 0.01
CA TRP A 50 4.33 10.00 -0.57
C TRP A 50 4.17 8.48 -0.63
N PHE A 51 3.56 7.90 0.39
CA PHE A 51 3.34 6.46 0.52
C PHE A 51 1.86 6.11 0.40
N ASN A 52 1.53 5.26 -0.57
CA ASN A 52 0.18 4.72 -0.71
C ASN A 52 0.03 3.45 0.14
N SER A 53 -0.29 3.64 1.42
CA SER A 53 -0.47 2.53 2.36
C SER A 53 -1.58 1.56 1.98
N SER A 54 -2.65 2.05 1.33
CA SER A 54 -3.76 1.20 0.89
C SER A 54 -3.32 0.19 -0.18
N ILE A 55 -2.53 0.63 -1.16
CA ILE A 55 -1.94 -0.27 -2.16
C ILE A 55 -0.98 -1.25 -1.47
N ALA A 56 -0.15 -0.78 -0.54
CA ALA A 56 0.77 -1.65 0.19
C ALA A 56 0.03 -2.72 1.01
N GLU A 57 -1.05 -2.36 1.69
CA GLU A 57 -1.88 -3.30 2.46
C GLU A 57 -2.52 -4.35 1.54
N GLN A 58 -3.11 -3.93 0.41
CA GLN A 58 -3.70 -4.86 -0.56
C GLN A 58 -2.65 -5.81 -1.16
N VAL A 59 -1.46 -5.29 -1.48
CA VAL A 59 -0.33 -6.10 -1.97
C VAL A 59 0.12 -7.08 -0.89
N ASN A 60 0.21 -6.67 0.37
CA ASN A 60 0.58 -7.55 1.48
C ASN A 60 -0.46 -8.65 1.72
N VAL A 61 -1.75 -8.35 1.59
CA VAL A 61 -2.82 -9.36 1.67
C VAL A 61 -2.67 -10.39 0.56
N TRP A 62 -2.41 -9.95 -0.67
CA TRP A 62 -2.16 -10.85 -1.80
C TRP A 62 -0.87 -11.67 -1.62
N LEU A 63 0.21 -11.04 -1.17
CA LEU A 63 1.50 -11.68 -0.93
C LEU A 63 1.48 -12.62 0.27
N GLY A 64 0.55 -12.44 1.21
CA GLY A 64 0.42 -13.24 2.43
C GLY A 64 0.29 -14.74 2.15
N SER A 65 -0.36 -15.13 1.06
CA SER A 65 -0.47 -16.54 0.64
C SER A 65 0.85 -17.15 0.17
N TYR A 66 1.83 -16.31 -0.20
CA TYR A 66 3.17 -16.71 -0.64
C TYR A 66 4.25 -16.49 0.43
N HIS A 67 3.87 -16.01 1.62
CA HIS A 67 4.81 -15.56 2.64
C HIS A 67 5.84 -16.65 3.03
N SER A 68 5.40 -17.90 3.16
CA SER A 68 6.29 -19.03 3.48
C SER A 68 7.36 -19.29 2.41
N MET A 69 7.07 -18.99 1.15
CA MET A 69 8.02 -19.16 0.04
C MET A 69 9.01 -18.00 -0.02
N VAL A 70 8.53 -16.78 0.17
CA VAL A 70 9.33 -15.57 -0.07
C VAL A 70 10.20 -15.17 1.13
N ARG A 71 9.89 -15.66 2.33
CA ARG A 71 10.56 -15.28 3.59
C ARG A 71 12.09 -15.44 3.58
N GLU A 72 12.59 -16.51 2.95
CA GLU A 72 14.03 -16.83 2.94
C GLU A 72 14.68 -16.49 1.59
N MET A 73 13.99 -15.72 0.73
CA MET A 73 14.55 -15.32 -0.55
C MET A 73 15.55 -14.18 -0.38
N THR A 74 16.63 -14.23 -1.16
CA THR A 74 17.48 -13.04 -1.34
C THR A 74 16.69 -11.95 -2.06
N PRO A 75 17.07 -10.67 -1.91
CA PRO A 75 16.36 -9.56 -2.56
C PRO A 75 16.18 -9.74 -4.07
N VAL A 76 17.19 -10.30 -4.76
CA VAL A 76 17.13 -10.58 -6.21
C VAL A 76 16.04 -11.61 -6.53
N ARG A 77 15.96 -12.70 -5.75
CA ARG A 77 14.95 -13.75 -5.96
C ARG A 77 13.55 -13.26 -5.60
N PHE A 78 13.44 -12.48 -4.53
CA PHE A 78 12.19 -11.87 -4.10
C PHE A 78 11.63 -10.94 -5.18
N ASN A 79 12.48 -10.07 -5.75
CA ASN A 79 12.08 -9.15 -6.81
C ASN A 79 11.64 -9.90 -8.08
N PHE A 80 12.40 -10.92 -8.50
CA PHE A 80 12.02 -11.77 -9.63
C PHE A 80 10.67 -12.47 -9.39
N PHE A 81 10.46 -13.02 -8.19
CA PHE A 81 9.21 -13.66 -7.83
C PHE A 81 8.03 -12.68 -7.92
N LEU A 82 8.17 -11.47 -7.35
CA LEU A 82 7.13 -10.46 -7.42
C LEU A 82 6.79 -10.07 -8.86
N ASP A 83 7.80 -9.84 -9.71
CA ASP A 83 7.59 -9.47 -11.11
C ASP A 83 6.80 -10.55 -11.86
N GLU A 84 7.21 -11.82 -11.71
CA GLU A 84 6.52 -12.95 -12.34
C GLU A 84 5.09 -13.12 -11.83
N MET A 85 4.87 -12.98 -10.52
CA MET A 85 3.54 -13.11 -9.95
C MET A 85 2.59 -12.00 -10.39
N VAL A 86 3.10 -10.76 -10.53
CA VAL A 86 2.33 -9.64 -11.08
C VAL A 86 2.02 -9.88 -12.57
N ARG A 87 3.00 -10.34 -13.34
CA ARG A 87 2.81 -10.69 -14.76
C ARG A 87 1.74 -11.77 -14.93
N LEU A 88 1.81 -12.85 -14.17
CA LEU A 88 0.82 -13.94 -14.18
C LEU A 88 -0.57 -13.44 -13.79
N ARG A 89 -0.68 -12.61 -12.75
CA ARG A 89 -1.95 -12.02 -12.34
C ARG A 89 -2.56 -11.14 -13.43
N ASN A 90 -1.75 -10.35 -14.12
CA ASN A 90 -2.22 -9.50 -15.22
C ASN A 90 -2.75 -10.35 -16.39
N ILE A 91 -2.06 -11.45 -16.75
CA ILE A 91 -2.52 -12.38 -17.78
C ILE A 91 -3.88 -12.99 -17.40
N ASP A 92 -4.00 -13.53 -16.18
CA ASP A 92 -5.25 -14.11 -15.66
C ASP A 92 -6.40 -13.08 -15.67
N VAL A 93 -6.15 -11.86 -15.21
CA VAL A 93 -7.13 -10.77 -15.20
C VAL A 93 -7.60 -10.44 -16.61
N VAL A 94 -6.69 -10.28 -17.57
CA VAL A 94 -7.05 -9.99 -18.97
C VAL A 94 -7.87 -11.13 -19.57
N GLN A 95 -7.46 -12.38 -19.37
CA GLN A 95 -8.20 -13.56 -19.86
C GLN A 95 -9.62 -13.62 -19.28
N ARG A 96 -9.77 -13.40 -17.96
CA ARG A 96 -11.07 -13.37 -17.29
C ARG A 96 -11.96 -12.23 -17.80
N LEU A 97 -11.40 -11.02 -18.00
CA LEU A 97 -12.15 -9.88 -18.53
C LEU A 97 -12.63 -10.13 -19.96
N ASN A 98 -11.78 -10.72 -20.81
CA ASN A 98 -12.15 -11.14 -22.16
C ASN A 98 -13.29 -12.18 -22.15
N ALA A 99 -13.22 -13.18 -21.26
CA ALA A 99 -14.29 -14.17 -21.10
C ALA A 99 -15.62 -13.53 -20.66
N GLN A 100 -15.56 -12.43 -19.90
CA GLN A 100 -16.72 -11.63 -19.51
C GLN A 100 -17.19 -10.64 -20.58
N LYS A 101 -16.58 -10.64 -21.77
CA LYS A 101 -16.83 -9.68 -22.86
C LYS A 101 -16.60 -8.22 -22.46
N LEU A 102 -15.74 -8.00 -21.47
CA LEU A 102 -15.20 -6.67 -21.17
C LEU A 102 -14.03 -6.41 -22.12
N ASN A 103 -13.75 -5.14 -22.45
CA ASN A 103 -12.67 -4.75 -23.36
C ASN A 103 -11.44 -4.27 -22.55
N PRO A 104 -10.62 -5.16 -21.97
CA PRO A 104 -9.42 -4.75 -21.25
C PRO A 104 -8.43 -4.11 -22.23
N CYS A 105 -7.89 -2.95 -21.84
CA CYS A 105 -6.86 -2.24 -22.57
C CYS A 105 -5.66 -1.98 -21.65
N HIS A 106 -4.46 -1.99 -22.22
CA HIS A 106 -3.27 -1.57 -21.50
C HIS A 106 -3.22 -0.04 -21.44
N SER A 107 -2.93 0.50 -20.26
CA SER A 107 -2.72 1.94 -20.06
C SER A 107 -1.24 2.30 -20.31
N PRO A 108 -0.94 3.45 -20.92
CA PRO A 108 -1.89 4.43 -21.45
C PRO A 108 -2.59 3.91 -22.71
N MET A 109 -3.85 4.28 -22.87
CA MET A 109 -4.59 4.04 -24.11
C MET A 109 -3.78 4.59 -25.29
N PRO A 110 -3.63 3.84 -26.40
CA PRO A 110 -3.07 4.39 -27.63
C PRO A 110 -3.83 5.67 -27.99
N LYS A 111 -3.11 6.73 -28.35
CA LYS A 111 -3.74 7.96 -28.85
C LYS A 111 -4.56 7.59 -30.09
N GLN A 112 -5.85 7.96 -30.09
CA GLN A 112 -6.75 7.83 -31.24
C GLN A 112 -6.23 8.64 -32.43
#